data_AF-A0A1Q2L5L6-F1
#
_entry.id   AF-A0A1Q2L5L6-F1
#
_cell.length_a   1.000
_cell.length_b   1.000
_cell.length_c   1.000
_cell.angle_alpha   90.00
_cell.angle_beta   90.00
_cell.angle_gamma   90.00
#
_symmetry.space_group_name_H-M   'P 1'
#
loop_
_entity.id
_entity.type
_entity.pdbx_description
1 polymer ?
#
loop_
_entity_poly.entity_id
_entity_poly.type
_entity_poly.pdbx_seq_one_letter_code
_entity_poly.pdbx_strand_id
1 'polypeptide(L)'
;MKKRQRKKNEQKYLSVFADEFNLMTMTSAEQEQVLKDMEAFRKRQAFRKRYKDLKEGKPLRYFFPLGDSFKGNLQEISKLGKKKPYLTVTQSSEDFGN
;
A
#
# COMPACT_ATOMS: atom_id res chain seq x y z
N MET A 1 -2.27 0.72 -34.00
CA MET A 1 -1.72 2.07 -33.68
C MET A 1 -0.29 2.17 -34.21
N LYS A 2 0.10 3.24 -34.91
CA LYS A 2 1.47 3.36 -35.46
C LYS A 2 2.49 3.50 -34.31
N LYS A 3 3.68 2.88 -34.42
CA LYS A 3 4.74 2.89 -33.39
C LYS A 3 5.00 4.29 -32.79
N ARG A 4 5.02 5.32 -33.64
CA ARG A 4 5.22 6.73 -33.24
C ARG A 4 4.11 7.28 -32.34
N GLN A 5 2.85 6.92 -32.58
CA GLN A 5 1.72 7.37 -31.75
C GLN A 5 1.75 6.71 -30.38
N ARG A 6 2.14 5.43 -30.31
CA ARG A 6 2.32 4.72 -29.04
C ARG A 6 3.34 5.42 -28.14
N LYS A 7 4.51 5.74 -28.68
CA LYS A 7 5.57 6.48 -27.97
C LYS A 7 5.10 7.85 -27.46
N LYS A 8 4.34 8.59 -28.27
CA LYS A 8 3.77 9.89 -27.84
C LYS A 8 2.76 9.74 -26.71
N ASN A 9 1.96 8.68 -26.71
CA ASN A 9 1.02 8.41 -25.63
C ASN A 9 1.74 7.95 -24.35
N GLU A 10 2.80 7.15 -24.46
CA GLU A 10 3.65 6.76 -23.31
C GLU A 10 4.29 7.99 -22.63
N GLN A 11 4.63 9.03 -23.39
CA GLN A 11 5.14 10.31 -22.87
C GLN A 11 4.08 11.18 -22.20
N LYS A 12 2.80 10.83 -22.29
CA LYS A 12 1.68 11.57 -21.69
C LYS A 12 1.25 11.03 -20.33
N TYR A 13 2.07 10.18 -19.72
CA TYR A 13 1.85 9.65 -18.39
C TYR A 13 2.67 10.40 -17.34
N LEU A 14 2.02 10.77 -16.24
CA LEU A 14 2.72 11.18 -15.03
C LEU A 14 3.57 10.02 -14.48
N SER A 15 4.67 10.35 -13.82
CA SER A 15 5.44 9.38 -13.05
C SER A 15 4.58 8.85 -11.91
N VAL A 16 4.64 7.52 -11.72
CA VAL A 16 4.01 6.83 -10.60
C VAL A 16 5.14 6.31 -9.72
N PHE A 17 5.18 6.77 -8.47
CA PHE A 17 6.04 6.18 -7.44
C PHE A 17 5.21 5.13 -6.70
N ALA A 18 5.62 3.88 -6.82
CA ALA A 18 4.94 2.78 -6.18
C ALA A 18 5.72 2.35 -4.93
N ASP A 19 5.01 2.09 -3.84
CA ASP A 19 5.60 1.59 -2.60
C ASP A 19 5.63 0.06 -2.60
N GLU A 20 6.77 -0.49 -2.98
CA GLU A 20 6.98 -1.92 -3.19
C GLU A 20 7.09 -2.73 -1.89
N PHE A 21 7.13 -2.09 -0.72
CA PHE A 21 7.30 -2.80 0.55
C PHE A 21 6.25 -3.90 0.74
N ASN A 22 4.99 -3.62 0.39
CA ASN A 22 3.90 -4.58 0.54
C ASN A 22 3.97 -5.76 -0.45
N LEU A 23 4.70 -5.64 -1.57
CA LEU A 23 4.90 -6.76 -2.50
C LEU A 23 5.68 -7.91 -1.84
N MET A 24 6.56 -7.59 -0.89
CA MET A 24 7.34 -8.59 -0.14
C MET A 24 6.47 -9.48 0.75
N THR A 25 5.25 -9.03 1.07
CA THR A 25 4.29 -9.77 1.90
C THR A 25 3.36 -10.68 1.10
N MET A 26 3.45 -10.63 -0.23
CA MET A 26 2.58 -11.33 -1.16
C MET A 26 3.23 -12.58 -1.76
N THR A 27 2.39 -13.51 -2.17
CA THR A 27 2.75 -14.62 -3.06
C THR A 27 2.96 -14.13 -4.50
N SER A 28 3.65 -14.91 -5.34
CA SER A 28 3.87 -14.58 -6.75
C SER A 28 2.55 -14.38 -7.53
N ALA A 29 1.52 -15.16 -7.23
CA ALA A 29 0.21 -15.04 -7.87
C ALA A 29 -0.49 -13.71 -7.50
N GLU A 30 -0.44 -13.30 -6.23
CA GLU A 30 -0.95 -12.01 -5.78
C GLU A 30 -0.15 -10.86 -6.41
N GLN A 31 1.17 -10.96 -6.46
CA GLN A 31 2.03 -9.95 -7.08
C GLN A 31 1.64 -9.71 -8.55
N GLU A 32 1.46 -10.77 -9.34
CA GLU A 32 1.03 -10.63 -10.74
C GLU A 32 -0.31 -9.92 -10.88
N GLN A 33 -1.28 -10.23 -10.00
CA GLN A 33 -2.58 -9.60 -10.03
C GLN A 33 -2.48 -8.11 -9.68
N VAL A 34 -1.74 -7.77 -8.63
CA VAL A 34 -1.62 -6.39 -8.18
C VAL A 34 -0.79 -5.54 -9.14
N LEU A 35 0.17 -6.12 -9.85
CA LEU A 35 0.87 -5.45 -10.94
C LEU A 35 -0.06 -5.09 -12.11
N LYS A 36 -1.01 -5.98 -12.46
CA LYS A 36 -2.05 -5.67 -13.45
C LYS A 36 -2.96 -4.53 -12.97
N ASP A 37 -3.31 -4.53 -11.68
CA ASP A 37 -4.13 -3.47 -11.09
C ASP A 37 -3.39 -2.13 -11.06
N MET A 38 -2.08 -2.13 -10.77
CA MET A 38 -1.23 -0.94 -10.87
C MET A 38 -1.19 -0.41 -12.32
N GLU A 39 -1.09 -1.30 -13.31
CA GLU A 39 -1.13 -0.89 -14.72
C GLU A 39 -2.48 -0.26 -15.10
N ALA A 40 -3.58 -0.83 -14.61
CA ALA A 40 -4.92 -0.26 -14.78
C ALA A 40 -5.06 1.10 -14.09
N PHE A 41 -4.52 1.25 -12.87
CA PHE A 41 -4.44 2.52 -12.17
C PHE A 41 -3.66 3.56 -12.97
N ARG A 42 -2.49 3.20 -13.50
CA ARG A 42 -1.68 4.09 -14.35
C ARG A 42 -2.44 4.55 -15.58
N LYS A 43 -3.15 3.64 -16.27
CA LYS A 43 -3.98 3.97 -17.45
C LYS A 43 -5.10 4.97 -17.11
N ARG A 44 -5.75 4.81 -15.96
CA ARG A 44 -6.87 5.66 -15.53
C ARG A 44 -6.42 7.02 -14.98
N GLN A 45 -5.41 7.01 -14.13
CA GLN A 45 -5.06 8.15 -13.28
C GLN A 45 -3.84 8.91 -13.75
N ALA A 46 -2.84 8.24 -14.33
CA ALA A 46 -1.59 8.88 -14.72
C ALA A 46 -1.63 9.51 -16.12
N PHE A 47 -2.58 9.11 -16.98
CA PHE A 47 -2.69 9.69 -18.33
C PHE A 47 -3.16 11.16 -18.29
N ARG A 48 -2.51 12.01 -19.08
CA ARG A 48 -2.90 13.42 -19.27
C ARG A 48 -3.03 13.73 -20.75
N LYS A 49 -4.09 14.45 -21.13
CA LYS A 49 -4.34 14.78 -22.55
C LYS A 49 -3.34 15.81 -23.07
N ARG A 50 -2.92 16.78 -22.25
CA ARG A 50 -2.04 17.89 -22.61
C ARG A 50 -0.69 17.77 -21.92
N TYR A 51 0.39 18.16 -22.60
CA TYR A 51 1.74 18.13 -22.04
C TYR A 51 1.98 19.17 -20.94
N LYS A 52 1.21 20.27 -20.91
CA LYS A 52 1.30 21.29 -19.86
C LYS A 52 0.95 20.68 -18.49
N ASP A 53 -0.11 19.88 -18.45
CA ASP A 53 -0.58 19.17 -17.27
C ASP A 53 0.44 18.14 -16.75
N LEU A 54 1.41 17.69 -17.57
CA LEU A 54 2.52 16.85 -17.12
C LEU A 54 3.60 17.65 -16.37
N LYS A 55 3.84 18.91 -16.76
CA LYS A 55 4.85 19.75 -16.11
C LYS A 55 4.38 20.26 -14.75
N GLU A 56 3.09 20.56 -14.64
CA GLU A 56 2.45 21.05 -13.41
C GLU A 56 1.94 19.90 -12.53
N GLY A 57 1.79 18.71 -13.09
CA GLY A 57 1.27 17.54 -12.40
C GLY A 57 2.26 16.98 -11.38
N LYS A 58 1.78 16.76 -10.16
CA LYS A 58 2.55 16.05 -9.14
C LYS A 58 2.66 14.56 -9.50
N PRO A 59 3.78 13.90 -9.17
CA PRO A 59 3.90 12.45 -9.29
C PRO A 59 2.79 11.76 -8.50
N LEU A 60 2.22 10.71 -9.07
CA LEU A 60 1.22 9.90 -8.39
C LEU A 60 1.91 8.90 -7.47
N ARG A 61 1.33 8.68 -6.29
CA ARG A 61 1.78 7.63 -5.38
C ARG A 61 0.81 6.46 -5.48
N TYR A 62 1.36 5.26 -5.56
CA TYR A 62 0.60 4.02 -5.53
C TYR A 62 1.08 3.16 -4.38
N PHE A 63 0.18 2.81 -3.47
CA PHE A 63 0.48 1.91 -2.37
C PHE A 63 -0.10 0.56 -2.71
N PHE A 64 0.76 -0.46 -2.78
CA PHE A 64 0.29 -1.83 -2.97
C PHE A 64 -0.55 -2.24 -1.76
N PRO A 65 -1.67 -2.97 -1.92
CA PRO A 65 -2.36 -3.58 -0.80
C PRO A 65 -1.43 -4.52 -0.02
N LEU A 66 -1.76 -4.86 1.22
CA LEU A 66 -1.02 -5.91 1.96
C LEU A 66 -1.37 -7.30 1.40
N GLY A 67 -0.43 -8.25 1.46
CA GLY A 67 -0.70 -9.65 1.16
C GLY A 67 -1.63 -10.29 2.20
N ASP A 68 -2.42 -11.27 1.78
CA ASP A 68 -3.49 -11.82 2.62
C ASP A 68 -2.96 -12.54 3.87
N SER A 69 -1.83 -13.24 3.74
CA SER A 69 -1.13 -13.86 4.87
C SER A 69 -0.73 -12.85 5.94
N PHE A 70 -0.20 -11.70 5.53
CA PHE A 70 0.22 -10.66 6.46
C PHE A 70 -0.98 -9.95 7.11
N LYS A 71 -2.07 -9.75 6.37
CA LYS A 71 -3.32 -9.23 6.94
C LYS A 71 -3.87 -10.13 8.04
N GLY A 72 -3.84 -11.45 7.85
CA GLY A 72 -4.26 -12.43 8.87
C GLY A 72 -3.47 -12.28 10.17
N ASN A 73 -2.14 -12.28 10.07
CA ASN A 73 -1.24 -12.10 11.21
C ASN A 73 -1.47 -10.77 11.93
N LEU A 74 -1.65 -9.69 11.16
CA LEU A 74 -1.89 -8.36 11.73
C LEU A 74 -3.23 -8.29 12.47
N GLN A 75 -4.26 -8.99 11.97
CA GLN A 75 -5.53 -9.11 12.66
C GLN A 75 -5.41 -9.89 13.97
N GLU A 76 -4.65 -10.98 14.00
CA GLU A 76 -4.42 -11.76 15.23
C GLU A 76 -3.67 -10.95 16.30
N ILE A 77 -2.61 -10.24 15.90
CA ILE A 77 -1.87 -9.32 16.78
C ILE A 77 -2.81 -8.22 17.29
N SER A 78 -3.64 -7.65 16.43
CA SER A 78 -4.60 -6.61 16.83
C SER A 78 -5.64 -7.13 17.83
N LYS A 79 -6.05 -8.40 17.72
CA LYS A 79 -6.98 -9.06 18.64
C LYS A 79 -6.34 -9.30 20.01
N LEU A 80 -5.05 -9.63 20.05
CA LEU A 80 -4.30 -9.80 21.30
C LEU A 80 -4.14 -8.48 22.07
N GLY A 81 -3.87 -7.37 21.36
CA GLY A 81 -3.75 -6.04 21.97
C GLY A 81 -5.06 -5.49 22.53
N LYS A 82 -6.21 -5.82 21.93
CA LYS A 82 -7.53 -5.32 22.36
C LYS A 82 -8.10 -6.06 23.57
N LYS A 83 -7.53 -7.20 23.98
CA LYS A 83 -8.14 -8.10 24.99
C LYS A 83 -7.59 -7.97 26.41
N LYS A 84 -6.66 -7.06 26.70
CA LYS A 84 -6.24 -6.79 28.08
C LYS A 84 -7.06 -5.62 28.63
N PRO A 85 -8.12 -5.84 29.44
CA PRO A 85 -8.52 -4.81 30.38
C PRO A 85 -7.26 -4.49 31.20
N TYR A 86 -6.98 -3.20 31.40
CA TYR A 86 -5.89 -2.76 32.26
C TYR A 86 -6.02 -3.49 33.60
N LEU A 87 -5.18 -4.50 33.82
CA LEU A 87 -5.03 -5.12 35.13
C LEU A 87 -4.29 -4.08 35.96
N THR A 88 -5.05 -3.20 36.61
CA THR A 88 -4.52 -2.34 37.65
C THR A 88 -4.17 -3.26 38.81
N VAL A 89 -2.93 -3.75 38.82
CA VAL A 89 -2.38 -4.48 39.95
C VAL A 89 -2.15 -3.46 41.06
N THR A 90 -3.15 -3.28 41.92
CA THR A 90 -2.99 -2.54 43.17
C THR A 90 -2.31 -3.47 44.17
N GLN A 91 -1.01 -3.32 44.38
CA GLN A 91 -0.36 -3.89 45.56
C GLN A 91 -0.79 -3.08 46.78
N SER A 92 -1.35 -3.74 47.79
CA SER A 92 -1.61 -3.13 49.10
C SER A 92 -0.30 -3.13 49.90
N SER A 93 -0.12 -2.13 50.76
CA SER A 93 1.04 -2.03 51.65
C SER A 93 1.13 -3.16 52.69
N GLU A 94 0.10 -4.00 52.80
CA GLU A 94 0.04 -5.18 53.67
C GLU A 94 0.88 -6.35 53.12
N ASP A 95 1.13 -6.40 51.81
CA ASP A 95 1.91 -7.47 51.16
C ASP A 95 3.43 -7.35 51.39
N PHE A 96 3.89 -6.29 52.07
CA PHE A 96 5.30 -6.03 52.39
C PHE A 96 5.65 -6.20 53.89
N GLY A 97 4.76 -6.77 54.71
CA GLY A 97 4.99 -6.97 56.15
C GLY A 97 5.49 -8.38 56.50
N ASN A 98 6.66 -8.45 57.13
CA ASN A 98 7.14 -9.60 57.92
C ASN A 98 6.20 -9.92 59.09
#